data_AF-A0A401TGI0-F1
#
_entry.id   AF-A0A401TGI0-F1
#
_cell.length_a   1.000
_cell.length_b   1.000
_cell.length_c   1.000
_cell.angle_alpha   90.00
_cell.angle_beta   90.00
_cell.angle_gamma   90.00
#
_symmetry.space_group_name_H-M   'P 1'
#
loop_
_entity.id
_entity.type
_entity.pdbx_description
1 polymer ?
#
loop_
_entity_poly.entity_id
_entity_poly.type
_entity_poly.pdbx_seq_one_letter_code
_entity_poly.pdbx_strand_id
1 'polypeptide(L)'
;MATDADEPKKLNFTFGVIADIQYANTDNGYNGTCTMRRYYRNSLHLLCSAVRGWNEEVNTPSFILQLGDIIDGCNLQLKSSDHALQVVLDEFSKCSSPVHHILGNHELYNFDRELLLKSALNSACLGNKDSSIETWSKPNDSEAFYGYHFSPFPKFRFIITDSYDLSILGRKYSSKKHRDSMEILKSYNKNEDFNSSKGNLRLHPYALVSGDDKVLFN
;
A
#
# COMPACT_ATOMS: atom_id res chain seq x y z
N MET A 1 -32.36 36.67 -24.25
CA MET A 1 -31.77 35.92 -23.12
C MET A 1 -31.27 34.61 -23.70
N ALA A 2 -29.97 34.54 -24.00
CA ALA A 2 -29.36 33.30 -24.47
C ALA A 2 -29.20 32.38 -23.26
N THR A 3 -29.77 31.18 -23.37
CA THR A 3 -29.60 30.12 -22.39
C THR A 3 -28.13 29.73 -22.35
N ASP A 4 -27.51 29.81 -21.17
CA ASP A 4 -26.23 29.14 -20.89
C ASP A 4 -26.44 27.64 -21.16
N ALA A 5 -26.12 27.22 -22.38
CA ALA A 5 -25.96 25.82 -22.68
C ALA A 5 -24.67 25.39 -21.97
N ASP A 6 -24.82 24.58 -20.93
CA ASP A 6 -23.72 24.00 -20.16
C ASP A 6 -22.76 23.29 -21.15
N GLU A 7 -21.61 23.91 -21.44
CA GLU A 7 -20.61 23.34 -22.33
C GLU A 7 -20.22 21.96 -21.78
N PRO A 8 -20.14 20.91 -22.62
CA PRO A 8 -19.81 19.58 -22.15
C PRO A 8 -18.45 19.59 -21.46
N LYS A 9 -18.44 19.30 -20.15
CA LYS A 9 -17.21 19.25 -19.34
C LYS A 9 -16.24 18.26 -19.97
N LYS A 10 -15.10 18.79 -20.44
CA LYS A 10 -14.01 18.00 -21.02
C LYS A 10 -13.39 17.10 -19.94
N LEU A 11 -13.44 15.79 -20.15
CA LEU A 11 -12.71 14.81 -19.35
C LEU A 11 -11.20 15.00 -19.56
N ASN A 12 -10.46 15.25 -18.48
CA ASN A 12 -9.00 15.45 -18.57
C ASN A 12 -8.24 14.13 -18.54
N PHE A 13 -8.55 13.26 -17.58
CA PHE A 13 -8.02 11.89 -17.46
C PHE A 13 -8.89 11.09 -16.47
N THR A 14 -8.76 9.76 -16.49
CA THR A 14 -9.36 8.82 -15.53
C THR A 14 -8.27 7.98 -14.88
N PHE A 15 -8.52 7.43 -13.70
CA PHE A 15 -7.63 6.46 -13.06
C PHE A 15 -8.44 5.47 -12.25
N GLY A 16 -7.94 4.23 -12.15
CA GLY A 16 -8.51 3.22 -11.27
C GLY A 16 -7.92 3.33 -9.87
N VAL A 17 -8.66 2.91 -8.86
CA VAL A 17 -8.18 2.87 -7.47
C VAL A 17 -8.69 1.62 -6.77
N ILE A 18 -7.81 0.97 -6.00
CA ILE A 18 -8.14 -0.18 -5.15
C ILE A 18 -7.24 -0.15 -3.90
N ALA A 19 -7.75 -0.63 -2.78
CA ALA A 19 -7.05 -0.65 -1.50
C ALA A 19 -7.31 -1.98 -0.78
N ASP A 20 -6.40 -2.37 0.11
CA ASP A 20 -6.60 -3.45 1.08
C ASP A 20 -7.14 -4.75 0.45
N ILE A 21 -6.49 -5.16 -0.66
CA ILE A 21 -6.82 -6.43 -1.31
C ILE A 21 -6.58 -7.56 -0.30
N GLN A 22 -5.48 -7.49 0.45
CA GLN A 22 -5.15 -8.41 1.54
C GLN A 22 -5.39 -9.88 1.15
N TYR A 23 -4.97 -10.27 -0.07
CA TYR A 23 -5.18 -11.62 -0.56
C TYR A 23 -4.41 -12.63 0.30
N ALA A 24 -5.06 -13.75 0.59
CA ALA A 24 -4.43 -14.96 1.10
C ALA A 24 -5.23 -16.18 0.68
N ASN A 25 -4.56 -17.29 0.39
CA ASN A 25 -5.22 -18.54 0.03
C ASN A 25 -5.67 -19.33 1.28
N THR A 26 -6.50 -18.71 2.11
CA THR A 26 -7.01 -19.29 3.36
C THR A 26 -8.49 -18.98 3.57
N ASP A 27 -9.11 -19.66 4.53
CA ASP A 27 -10.52 -19.47 4.86
C ASP A 27 -10.76 -18.08 5.42
N ASN A 28 -11.99 -17.56 5.23
CA ASN A 28 -12.37 -16.23 5.71
C ASN A 28 -12.09 -16.08 7.21
N GLY A 29 -11.45 -14.97 7.57
CA GLY A 29 -11.11 -14.64 8.95
C GLY A 29 -11.95 -13.48 9.49
N TYR A 30 -11.46 -12.91 10.59
CA TYR A 30 -11.97 -11.67 11.15
C TYR A 30 -10.79 -10.75 11.48
N ASN A 31 -11.05 -9.45 11.59
CA ASN A 31 -10.09 -8.50 12.15
C ASN A 31 -9.79 -8.82 13.63
N GLY A 32 -8.75 -8.20 14.20
CA GLY A 32 -8.29 -8.48 15.58
C GLY A 32 -9.37 -8.30 16.66
N THR A 33 -10.36 -7.43 16.42
CA THR A 33 -11.50 -7.20 17.34
C THR A 33 -12.70 -8.11 17.10
N CYS A 34 -12.62 -9.03 16.12
CA CYS A 34 -13.70 -9.93 15.72
C CYS A 34 -15.02 -9.23 15.32
N THR A 35 -14.93 -7.98 14.86
CA THR A 35 -16.10 -7.16 14.47
C THR A 35 -16.33 -7.14 12.96
N MET A 36 -15.28 -7.34 12.17
CA MET A 36 -15.35 -7.30 10.70
C MET A 36 -14.78 -8.59 10.11
N ARG A 37 -15.49 -9.14 9.13
CA ARG A 37 -15.07 -10.35 8.43
C ARG A 37 -14.06 -10.02 7.33
N ARG A 38 -13.00 -10.82 7.24
CA ARG A 38 -11.98 -10.76 6.17
C ARG A 38 -12.25 -11.85 5.14
N TYR A 39 -12.36 -11.47 3.87
CA TYR A 39 -12.71 -12.40 2.78
C TYR A 39 -11.51 -12.67 1.86
N TYR A 40 -10.48 -13.34 2.39
CA TYR A 40 -9.15 -13.42 1.77
C TYR A 40 -9.13 -13.99 0.35
N ARG A 41 -9.84 -15.09 0.06
CA ARG A 41 -9.90 -15.62 -1.33
C ARG A 41 -10.78 -14.77 -2.24
N ASN A 42 -11.84 -14.19 -1.68
CA ASN A 42 -12.78 -13.38 -2.46
C ASN A 42 -12.15 -12.07 -2.92
N SER A 43 -11.16 -11.53 -2.20
CA SER A 43 -10.49 -10.29 -2.61
C SER A 43 -9.80 -10.42 -3.97
N LEU A 44 -9.27 -11.61 -4.32
CA LEU A 44 -8.77 -11.87 -5.66
C LEU A 44 -9.88 -11.80 -6.72
N HIS A 45 -11.08 -12.34 -6.44
CA HIS A 45 -12.22 -12.23 -7.37
C HIS A 45 -12.68 -10.78 -7.56
N LEU A 46 -12.63 -9.97 -6.50
CA LEU A 46 -12.90 -8.53 -6.57
C LEU A 46 -11.85 -7.82 -7.42
N LEU A 47 -10.56 -8.17 -7.25
CA LEU A 47 -9.50 -7.65 -8.11
C LEU A 47 -9.70 -8.05 -9.58
N CYS A 48 -9.96 -9.33 -9.88
CA CYS A 48 -10.25 -9.78 -11.25
C CYS A 48 -11.40 -8.97 -11.89
N SER A 49 -12.43 -8.69 -11.09
CA SER A 49 -13.59 -7.91 -11.55
C SER A 49 -13.23 -6.44 -11.78
N ALA A 50 -12.40 -5.85 -10.91
CA ALA A 50 -11.89 -4.49 -11.07
C ALA A 50 -11.00 -4.35 -12.31
N VAL A 51 -10.06 -5.28 -12.50
CA VAL A 51 -9.16 -5.31 -13.67
C VAL A 51 -9.96 -5.44 -14.98
N ARG A 52 -10.92 -6.37 -15.02
CA ARG A 52 -11.83 -6.48 -16.18
C ARG A 52 -12.61 -5.18 -16.40
N GLY A 53 -13.21 -4.64 -15.34
CA GLY A 53 -13.95 -3.38 -15.42
C GLY A 53 -13.12 -2.25 -16.00
N TRP A 54 -11.91 -2.01 -15.49
CA TRP A 54 -11.00 -0.97 -15.99
C TRP A 54 -10.61 -1.17 -17.46
N ASN A 55 -10.41 -2.41 -17.90
CA ASN A 55 -10.09 -2.72 -19.29
C ASN A 55 -11.28 -2.53 -20.24
N GLU A 56 -12.51 -2.67 -19.74
CA GLU A 56 -13.76 -2.54 -20.52
C GLU A 56 -14.32 -1.11 -20.52
N GLU A 57 -13.80 -0.21 -19.68
CA GLU A 57 -14.22 1.20 -19.64
C GLU A 57 -14.00 1.89 -20.99
N VAL A 58 -15.00 2.66 -21.43
CA VAL A 58 -14.93 3.45 -22.68
C VAL A 58 -13.75 4.43 -22.65
N ASN A 59 -13.49 5.00 -21.47
CA ASN A 59 -12.31 5.83 -21.21
C ASN A 59 -11.37 5.06 -20.27
N THR A 60 -10.57 4.16 -20.84
CA THR A 60 -9.61 3.35 -20.08
C THR A 60 -8.77 4.22 -19.14
N PRO A 61 -8.64 3.83 -17.85
CA PRO A 61 -7.80 4.54 -16.89
C PRO A 61 -6.40 4.86 -17.43
N SER A 62 -5.90 6.06 -17.19
CA SER A 62 -4.51 6.40 -17.55
C SER A 62 -3.49 5.66 -16.68
N PHE A 63 -3.89 5.26 -15.47
CA PHE A 63 -3.13 4.47 -14.52
C PHE A 63 -4.06 3.90 -13.44
N ILE A 64 -3.56 2.95 -12.65
CA ILE A 64 -4.23 2.39 -11.48
C ILE A 64 -3.43 2.75 -10.22
N LEU A 65 -4.10 3.11 -9.13
CA LEU A 65 -3.51 3.23 -7.80
C LEU A 65 -3.92 2.03 -6.95
N GLN A 66 -2.95 1.23 -6.53
CA GLN A 66 -3.12 0.23 -5.48
C GLN A 66 -2.56 0.81 -4.17
N LEU A 67 -3.42 1.04 -3.17
CA LEU A 67 -3.13 1.88 -2.01
C LEU A 67 -2.47 1.16 -0.82
N GLY A 68 -1.75 0.07 -1.05
CA GLY A 68 -1.14 -0.75 0.00
C GLY A 68 -1.94 -2.00 0.34
N ASP A 69 -1.35 -2.84 1.19
CA ASP A 69 -1.93 -4.07 1.73
C ASP A 69 -2.45 -5.01 0.63
N ILE A 70 -1.59 -5.35 -0.32
CA ILE A 70 -1.89 -6.18 -1.49
C ILE A 70 -2.14 -7.65 -1.13
N ILE A 71 -1.43 -8.16 -0.12
CA ILE A 71 -1.58 -9.50 0.45
C ILE A 71 -1.71 -9.41 1.97
N ASP A 72 -2.41 -10.36 2.61
CA ASP A 72 -2.55 -10.34 4.06
C ASP A 72 -1.25 -10.79 4.78
N GLY A 73 -1.08 -10.38 6.05
CA GLY A 73 0.08 -10.71 6.88
C GLY A 73 0.08 -12.18 7.30
N CYS A 74 -1.08 -12.85 7.27
CA CYS A 74 -1.18 -14.27 7.54
C CYS A 74 -0.38 -15.13 6.55
N ASN A 75 -0.08 -14.61 5.35
CA ASN A 75 0.75 -15.32 4.38
C ASN A 75 2.17 -15.61 4.90
N LEU A 76 2.72 -14.76 5.78
CA LEU A 76 4.00 -15.02 6.43
C LEU A 76 3.94 -16.33 7.24
N GLN A 77 2.89 -16.48 8.06
CA GLN A 77 2.68 -17.65 8.91
C GLN A 77 2.38 -18.90 8.08
N LEU A 78 1.67 -18.73 6.97
CA LEU A 78 1.38 -19.78 6.00
C LEU A 78 2.57 -20.11 5.08
N LYS A 79 3.68 -19.36 5.16
CA LYS A 79 4.86 -19.47 4.28
C LYS A 79 4.48 -19.36 2.80
N SER A 80 3.52 -18.48 2.50
CA SER A 80 2.94 -18.30 1.18
C SER A 80 3.08 -16.89 0.63
N SER A 81 3.87 -16.01 1.27
CA SER A 81 4.00 -14.59 0.90
C SER A 81 4.38 -14.39 -0.57
N ASP A 82 5.43 -15.03 -1.06
CA ASP A 82 5.87 -14.90 -2.46
C ASP A 82 4.80 -15.39 -3.44
N HIS A 83 4.20 -16.54 -3.16
CA HIS A 83 3.16 -17.11 -4.02
C HIS A 83 1.90 -16.24 -4.04
N ALA A 84 1.45 -15.76 -2.88
CA ALA A 84 0.30 -14.88 -2.76
C ALA A 84 0.55 -13.57 -3.51
N LEU A 85 1.74 -12.99 -3.36
CA LEU A 85 2.12 -11.77 -4.08
C LEU A 85 2.11 -12.02 -5.60
N GLN A 86 2.70 -13.12 -6.06
CA GLN A 86 2.73 -13.47 -7.49
C GLN A 86 1.31 -13.61 -8.06
N VAL A 87 0.39 -14.28 -7.34
CA VAL A 87 -1.01 -14.41 -7.77
C VAL A 87 -1.68 -13.05 -7.98
N VAL A 88 -1.46 -12.10 -7.07
CA VAL A 88 -2.03 -10.76 -7.21
C VAL A 88 -1.36 -9.95 -8.32
N LEU A 89 -0.03 -10.04 -8.46
CA LEU A 89 0.72 -9.40 -9.54
C LEU A 89 0.34 -9.94 -10.92
N ASP A 90 0.10 -11.25 -11.04
CA ASP A 90 -0.37 -11.87 -12.28
C ASP A 90 -1.73 -11.33 -12.69
N GLU A 91 -2.61 -11.00 -11.74
CA GLU A 91 -3.88 -10.35 -12.06
C GLU A 91 -3.67 -8.90 -12.50
N PHE A 92 -2.84 -8.12 -11.79
CA PHE A 92 -2.50 -6.75 -12.21
C PHE A 92 -1.77 -6.69 -13.55
N SER A 93 -1.03 -7.73 -13.94
CA SER A 93 -0.36 -7.81 -15.25
C SER A 93 -1.35 -7.81 -16.42
N LYS A 94 -2.63 -8.07 -16.16
CA LYS A 94 -3.71 -8.03 -17.15
C LYS A 94 -4.30 -6.63 -17.33
N CYS A 95 -3.94 -5.65 -16.49
CA CYS A 95 -4.34 -4.26 -16.67
C CYS A 95 -3.74 -3.69 -17.96
N SER A 96 -4.55 -2.98 -18.74
CA SER A 96 -4.07 -2.22 -19.90
C SER A 96 -3.31 -0.96 -19.49
N SER A 97 -3.47 -0.54 -18.24
CA SER A 97 -2.91 0.69 -17.67
C SER A 97 -1.78 0.37 -16.68
N PRO A 98 -0.76 1.23 -16.53
CA PRO A 98 0.29 1.04 -15.53
C PRO A 98 -0.29 1.11 -14.11
N VAL A 99 0.29 0.32 -13.20
CA VAL A 99 -0.14 0.26 -11.79
C VAL A 99 0.92 0.89 -10.89
N HIS A 100 0.51 1.87 -10.10
CA HIS A 100 1.32 2.44 -9.03
C HIS A 100 0.98 1.73 -7.73
N HIS A 101 2.00 1.14 -7.11
CA HIS A 101 1.90 0.40 -5.86
C HIS A 101 2.38 1.26 -4.70
N ILE A 102 1.52 1.42 -3.69
CA ILE A 102 1.88 1.98 -2.38
C ILE A 102 2.22 0.82 -1.44
N LEU A 103 3.13 1.04 -0.50
CA LEU A 103 3.48 0.06 0.53
C LEU A 103 2.68 0.34 1.81
N GLY A 104 1.92 -0.65 2.24
CA GLY A 104 1.20 -0.71 3.52
C GLY A 104 1.97 -1.51 4.58
N ASN A 105 1.35 -1.72 5.75
CA ASN A 105 1.96 -2.52 6.81
C ASN A 105 2.01 -4.00 6.44
N HIS A 106 1.04 -4.50 5.67
CA HIS A 106 1.03 -5.91 5.31
C HIS A 106 2.15 -6.30 4.35
N GLU A 107 2.61 -5.38 3.50
CA GLU A 107 3.87 -5.58 2.77
C GLU A 107 5.05 -5.78 3.74
N LEU A 108 5.12 -4.94 4.79
CA LEU A 108 6.19 -4.98 5.80
C LEU A 108 6.06 -6.14 6.79
N TYR A 109 4.89 -6.77 6.90
CA TYR A 109 4.74 -8.05 7.61
C TYR A 109 5.30 -9.21 6.82
N ASN A 110 5.16 -9.18 5.50
CA ASN A 110 5.53 -10.30 4.65
C ASN A 110 6.98 -10.23 4.17
N PHE A 111 7.51 -9.02 3.98
CA PHE A 111 8.77 -8.82 3.28
C PHE A 111 9.64 -7.74 3.92
N ASP A 112 10.95 -7.94 3.83
CA ASP A 112 11.91 -6.88 4.12
C ASP A 112 11.82 -5.76 3.09
N ARG A 113 12.04 -4.52 3.54
CA ARG A 113 12.01 -3.33 2.68
C ARG A 113 12.98 -3.39 1.50
N GLU A 114 14.16 -4.00 1.70
CA GLU A 114 15.13 -4.21 0.62
C GLU A 114 14.58 -5.12 -0.48
N LEU A 115 13.82 -6.16 -0.11
CA LEU A 115 13.17 -7.07 -1.05
C LEU A 115 12.03 -6.37 -1.78
N LEU A 116 11.19 -5.61 -1.06
CA LEU A 116 10.11 -4.82 -1.65
C LEU A 116 10.63 -3.86 -2.72
N LEU A 117 11.73 -3.15 -2.44
CA LEU A 117 12.36 -2.22 -3.38
C LEU A 117 12.99 -2.90 -4.60
N LYS A 118 13.26 -4.21 -4.55
CA LYS A 118 13.74 -5.01 -5.68
C LYS A 118 12.62 -5.77 -6.40
N SER A 119 11.40 -5.75 -5.86
CA SER A 119 10.24 -6.47 -6.38
C SER A 119 9.46 -5.66 -7.42
N ALA A 120 8.46 -6.28 -8.03
CA ALA A 120 7.51 -5.61 -8.92
C ALA A 120 6.65 -4.54 -8.23
N LEU A 121 6.60 -4.53 -6.89
CA LEU A 121 5.93 -3.46 -6.13
C LEU A 121 6.70 -2.14 -6.17
N ASN A 122 7.98 -2.13 -6.56
CA ASN A 122 8.70 -0.89 -6.79
C ASN A 122 8.29 -0.26 -8.13
N SER A 123 7.21 0.53 -8.06
CA SER A 123 6.66 1.26 -9.22
C SER A 123 7.28 2.65 -9.43
N ALA A 124 8.36 3.00 -8.72
CA ALA A 124 8.97 4.33 -8.81
C ALA A 124 9.55 4.65 -10.19
N CYS A 125 9.81 3.64 -11.02
CA CYS A 125 10.22 3.82 -12.42
C CYS A 125 9.15 4.50 -13.28
N LEU A 126 7.88 4.50 -12.85
CA LEU A 126 6.76 5.21 -13.48
C LEU A 126 6.72 6.70 -13.11
N GLY A 127 7.54 7.13 -12.15
CA GLY A 127 7.65 8.52 -11.72
C GLY A 127 8.28 9.44 -12.77
N ASN A 128 7.99 10.74 -12.69
CA ASN A 128 8.72 11.73 -13.48
C ASN A 128 10.17 11.82 -12.98
N LYS A 129 11.13 11.66 -13.88
CA LYS A 129 12.57 11.86 -13.63
C LYS A 129 12.93 13.35 -13.69
N ASP A 130 12.29 14.15 -12.86
CA ASP A 130 12.69 15.55 -12.73
C ASP A 130 13.89 15.61 -11.76
N SER A 131 15.02 16.15 -12.22
CA SER A 131 16.33 16.12 -11.53
C SER A 131 16.37 16.82 -10.16
N SER A 132 15.27 17.48 -9.76
CA SER A 132 15.16 18.30 -8.55
C SER A 132 14.57 17.58 -7.34
N ILE A 133 13.97 16.38 -7.51
CA ILE A 133 13.40 15.60 -6.40
C ILE A 133 14.10 14.24 -6.37
N GLU A 134 14.98 14.05 -5.38
CA GLU A 134 15.65 12.77 -5.15
C GLU A 134 14.59 11.69 -4.81
N THR A 135 14.36 10.77 -5.73
CA THR A 135 13.65 9.52 -5.44
C THR A 135 14.60 8.62 -4.66
N TRP A 136 14.49 8.65 -3.32
CA TRP A 136 15.42 7.94 -2.45
C TRP A 136 15.02 6.47 -2.26
N SER A 137 14.90 5.73 -3.36
CA SER A 137 14.56 4.30 -3.34
C SER A 137 15.79 3.44 -3.58
N LYS A 138 16.86 3.66 -2.79
CA LYS A 138 18.10 2.86 -2.87
C LYS A 138 17.93 1.57 -2.04
N PRO A 139 17.88 0.37 -2.65
CA PRO A 139 17.55 -0.85 -1.92
C PRO A 139 18.51 -1.19 -0.76
N ASN A 140 19.76 -0.77 -0.85
CA ASN A 140 20.81 -1.10 0.13
C ASN A 140 21.00 -0.01 1.20
N ASP A 141 20.22 1.08 1.15
CA ASP A 141 20.28 2.15 2.12
C ASP A 141 19.21 1.95 3.20
N SER A 142 19.64 1.71 4.44
CA SER A 142 18.73 1.48 5.57
C SER A 142 17.87 2.69 5.93
N GLU A 143 18.29 3.88 5.51
CA GLU A 143 17.59 5.14 5.74
C GLU A 143 16.68 5.52 4.56
N ALA A 144 16.61 4.70 3.51
CA ALA A 144 15.83 5.01 2.32
C ALA A 144 14.31 5.04 2.53
N PHE A 145 13.60 5.81 1.72
CA PHE A 145 12.14 5.87 1.72
C PHE A 145 11.57 5.56 0.34
N TYR A 146 10.39 4.99 0.28
CA TYR A 146 9.73 4.69 -0.99
C TYR A 146 8.76 5.81 -1.38
N GLY A 147 9.23 6.76 -2.17
CA GLY A 147 8.40 7.87 -2.63
C GLY A 147 8.85 8.45 -3.95
N TYR A 148 7.87 8.90 -4.73
CA TYR A 148 8.06 9.51 -6.04
C TYR A 148 6.80 10.31 -6.42
N HIS A 149 6.87 11.06 -7.51
CA HIS A 149 5.70 11.77 -8.03
C HIS A 149 5.57 11.57 -9.53
N PHE A 150 4.37 11.80 -10.05
CA PHE A 150 4.14 11.87 -11.48
C PHE A 150 3.00 12.84 -11.84
N SER A 151 2.92 13.25 -13.10
CA SER A 151 1.92 14.20 -13.61
C SER A 151 1.17 13.56 -14.79
N PRO A 152 0.01 12.91 -14.56
CA PRO A 152 -0.73 12.23 -15.63
C PRO A 152 -1.40 13.21 -16.62
N PHE A 153 -1.62 14.46 -16.20
CA PHE A 153 -2.22 15.51 -17.01
C PHE A 153 -1.67 16.89 -16.58
N PRO A 154 -1.54 17.89 -17.48
CA PRO A 154 -1.10 19.23 -17.10
C PRO A 154 -1.91 19.79 -15.92
N LYS A 155 -1.20 20.39 -14.96
CA LYS A 155 -1.77 20.94 -13.70
C LYS A 155 -2.23 19.91 -12.66
N PHE A 156 -2.06 18.61 -12.92
CA PHE A 156 -2.31 17.56 -11.93
C PHE A 156 -1.01 16.86 -11.56
N ARG A 157 -0.78 16.64 -10.27
CA ARG A 157 0.39 15.91 -9.76
C ARG A 157 -0.04 14.94 -8.69
N PHE A 158 0.41 13.71 -8.84
CA PHE A 158 0.27 12.65 -7.85
C PHE A 158 1.60 12.49 -7.13
N ILE A 159 1.53 12.33 -5.81
CA ILE A 159 2.69 12.13 -4.94
C ILE A 159 2.46 10.82 -4.21
N ILE A 160 3.33 9.86 -4.45
CA ILE A 160 3.35 8.57 -3.75
C ILE A 160 4.27 8.72 -2.55
N THR A 161 3.72 8.46 -1.36
CA THR A 161 4.39 8.67 -0.08
C THR A 161 4.56 7.35 0.67
N ASP A 162 5.65 7.27 1.44
CA ASP A 162 5.93 6.17 2.36
C ASP A 162 5.37 6.48 3.75
N SER A 163 4.17 5.99 4.05
CA SER A 163 3.54 6.16 5.37
C SER A 163 4.29 5.40 6.48
N TYR A 164 5.21 4.51 6.10
CA TYR A 164 6.07 3.75 6.99
C TYR A 164 7.53 4.22 6.94
N ASP A 165 7.77 5.47 6.49
CA ASP A 165 9.12 6.03 6.47
C ASP A 165 9.71 6.03 7.89
N LEU A 166 8.96 6.64 8.82
CA LEU A 166 9.18 6.53 10.25
C LEU A 166 8.28 5.43 10.81
N SER A 167 8.83 4.23 10.94
CA SER A 167 8.14 3.07 11.48
C SER A 167 9.12 2.13 12.18
N ILE A 168 8.62 1.33 13.12
CA ILE A 168 9.34 0.17 13.65
C ILE A 168 9.26 -1.03 12.68
N LEU A 169 8.25 -1.06 11.81
CA LEU A 169 8.06 -2.08 10.78
C LEU A 169 8.96 -1.78 9.56
N GLY A 170 9.53 -2.83 8.97
CA GLY A 170 10.31 -2.70 7.73
C GLY A 170 11.63 -1.92 7.89
N ARG A 171 12.07 -1.65 9.12
CA ARG A 171 13.34 -0.97 9.41
C ARG A 171 14.29 -1.91 10.14
N LYS A 172 15.58 -1.85 9.79
CA LYS A 172 16.62 -2.59 10.51
C LYS A 172 16.76 -2.03 11.92
N TYR A 173 16.84 -2.88 12.93
CA TYR A 173 16.99 -2.48 14.35
C TYR A 173 18.15 -1.51 14.61
N SER A 174 19.23 -1.59 13.81
CA SER A 174 20.40 -0.74 13.90
C SER A 174 20.24 0.64 13.23
N SER A 175 19.16 0.89 12.49
CA SER A 175 18.97 2.12 11.73
C SER A 175 18.56 3.30 12.64
N LYS A 176 18.84 4.52 12.18
CA LYS A 176 18.42 5.72 12.92
C LYS A 176 16.89 5.83 12.92
N LYS A 177 16.25 5.64 11.76
CA LYS A 177 14.78 5.65 11.64
C LYS A 177 14.10 4.64 12.56
N HIS A 178 14.64 3.43 12.74
CA HIS A 178 14.07 2.47 13.69
C HIS A 178 14.12 2.97 15.13
N ARG A 179 15.28 3.48 15.58
CA ARG A 179 15.45 4.02 16.93
C ARG A 179 14.51 5.20 17.19
N ASP A 180 14.50 6.18 16.29
CA ASP A 180 13.64 7.37 16.41
C ASP A 180 12.16 6.97 16.44
N SER A 181 11.74 6.04 15.57
CA SER A 181 10.35 5.56 15.52
C SER A 181 9.96 4.80 16.79
N MET A 182 10.89 4.02 17.36
CA MET A 182 10.69 3.32 18.63
C MET A 182 10.57 4.29 19.81
N GLU A 183 11.36 5.36 19.83
CA GLU A 183 11.25 6.42 20.85
C GLU A 183 9.90 7.14 20.77
N ILE A 184 9.49 7.54 19.55
CA ILE A 184 8.17 8.14 19.31
C ILE A 184 7.07 7.17 19.78
N LEU A 185 7.10 5.91 19.34
CA LEU A 185 6.07 4.93 19.70
C LEU A 185 5.96 4.74 21.21
N LYS A 186 7.09 4.53 21.92
CA LYS A 186 7.10 4.36 23.39
C LYS A 186 6.67 5.60 24.15
N SER A 187 6.81 6.79 23.56
CA SER A 187 6.32 8.02 24.19
C SER A 187 4.79 8.04 24.32
N TYR A 188 4.07 7.44 23.35
CA TYR A 188 2.60 7.43 23.30
C TYR A 188 1.97 6.08 23.69
N ASN A 189 2.47 4.96 23.16
CA ASN A 189 1.95 3.63 23.41
C ASN A 189 2.67 2.99 24.61
N LYS A 190 1.91 2.68 25.67
CA LYS A 190 2.40 2.06 26.92
C LYS A 190 2.16 0.56 26.98
N ASN A 191 1.63 -0.04 25.92
CA ASN A 191 1.41 -1.47 25.86
C ASN A 191 2.75 -2.22 25.79
N GLU A 192 2.81 -3.38 26.45
CA GLU A 192 3.94 -4.31 26.29
C GLU A 192 3.97 -4.90 24.88
N ASP A 193 2.79 -5.20 24.33
CA ASP A 193 2.60 -5.54 22.92
C ASP A 193 2.24 -4.28 22.13
N PHE A 194 3.20 -3.81 21.33
CA PHE A 194 3.01 -2.64 20.48
C PHE A 194 1.98 -2.86 19.36
N ASN A 195 1.66 -4.10 19.03
CA ASN A 195 0.60 -4.47 18.10
C ASN A 195 -0.74 -4.70 18.82
N SER A 196 -0.88 -4.30 20.10
CA SER A 196 -2.16 -4.36 20.79
C SER A 196 -2.90 -3.03 20.76
N SER A 197 -4.17 -3.11 20.37
CA SER A 197 -5.18 -2.05 20.47
C SER A 197 -5.71 -1.81 21.90
N LYS A 198 -5.44 -2.71 22.85
CA LYS A 198 -5.92 -2.58 24.24
C LYS A 198 -5.28 -1.35 24.91
N GLY A 199 -6.08 -0.42 25.43
CA GLY A 199 -5.57 0.75 26.18
C GLY A 199 -5.37 2.04 25.38
N ASN A 200 -5.50 2.03 24.05
CA ASN A 200 -5.27 3.21 23.21
C ASN A 200 -6.57 3.94 22.84
N LEU A 201 -7.05 4.81 23.74
CA LEU A 201 -7.95 5.91 23.39
C LEU A 201 -7.11 7.07 22.84
N ARG A 202 -7.07 7.21 21.51
CA ARG A 202 -6.44 8.31 20.72
C ARG A 202 -4.95 8.17 20.44
N LEU A 203 -4.60 7.44 19.37
CA LEU A 203 -3.31 7.61 18.71
C LEU A 203 -3.36 8.86 17.80
N HIS A 204 -2.35 9.71 17.91
CA HIS A 204 -2.07 10.84 17.01
C HIS A 204 -1.68 10.29 15.62
N PRO A 205 -1.92 11.00 14.49
CA PRO A 205 -1.68 10.51 13.12
C PRO A 205 -0.27 9.99 12.78
N TYR A 206 0.70 10.09 13.68
CA TYR A 206 2.08 9.63 13.50
C TYR A 206 2.40 8.29 14.18
N ALA A 207 1.45 7.72 14.93
CA ALA A 207 1.59 6.41 15.56
C ALA A 207 0.57 5.44 14.95
N LEU A 208 0.81 5.07 13.69
CA LEU A 208 0.06 4.00 13.04
C LEU A 208 0.50 2.67 13.64
N VAL A 209 -0.19 2.24 14.68
CA VAL A 209 -0.29 0.82 15.02
C VAL A 209 -1.36 0.27 14.10
N SER A 210 -1.04 -0.71 13.25
CA SER A 210 -2.09 -1.37 12.49
C SER A 210 -3.05 -2.01 13.50
N GLY A 211 -4.35 -1.86 13.29
CA GLY A 211 -5.38 -2.47 14.14
C GLY A 211 -5.47 -4.00 13.99
N ASP A 212 -4.44 -4.64 13.46
CA ASP A 212 -4.35 -6.07 13.24
C ASP A 212 -3.53 -6.73 14.33
N ASP A 213 -4.11 -6.67 15.53
CA ASP A 213 -3.73 -7.45 16.70
C ASP A 213 -3.82 -8.95 16.37
N LYS A 214 -2.76 -9.49 15.75
CA LYS A 214 -2.16 -10.83 15.88
C LYS A 214 -1.30 -11.15 14.66
N VAL A 215 -0.12 -10.56 14.58
CA VAL A 215 1.04 -11.33 14.11
C VAL A 215 1.70 -11.85 15.38
N LEU A 216 1.33 -13.06 15.79
CA LEU A 216 1.99 -13.76 16.90
C LEU A 216 3.44 -14.02 16.47
N PHE A 217 4.36 -13.18 16.93
CA PHE A 217 5.78 -13.51 16.94
C PHE A 217 5.98 -14.50 18.09
N ASN A 218 6.07 -15.80 17.75
CA ASN A 218 6.69 -16.81 18.60
C ASN A 218 8.10 -17.09 18.08
#